data_AF-A0A7Z2PWR4-F1
#
_entry.id   AF-A0A7Z2PWR4-F1
#
_cell.length_a   1.000
_cell.length_b   1.000
_cell.length_c   1.000
_cell.angle_alpha   90.00
_cell.angle_beta   90.00
_cell.angle_gamma   90.00
#
_symmetry.space_group_name_H-M   'P 1'
#
loop_
_entity.id
_entity.type
_entity.pdbx_description
1 polymer ?
#
loop_
_entity_poly.entity_id
_entity_poly.type
_entity_poly.pdbx_seq_one_letter_code
_entity_poly.pdbx_strand_id
1 'polypeptide(L)'
;MAGKEVAPQLGLDSYTCPHCGALAHQFWFQVNLNEFERKEKPFVFSLPIVEQFAKQKRSDLEEQNRADALLNRFKRNEVTFEVKDYLSPRLRMMNMYLSRCHACDAVAVWIKDKLAWPVHSLKIEPHPDIPANVKDDFVEAAAIAETSPRGSAALSRLIIQKLMLDLGESGKDINADIASLVQKGLEVEIQQALDVVRVVGNNAVHPGKIDLSDDAGTALALLQLINLVIERRIATQKRIAEMFNTLPPGALKQIKDRDTKTP
;
A
#
# COMPACT_ATOMS: atom_id res chain seq x y z
N MET A 1 -17.12 -11.34 -10.62
CA MET A 1 -17.19 -12.20 -9.42
C MET A 1 -15.82 -12.13 -8.77
N ALA A 2 -15.69 -11.50 -7.60
CA ALA A 2 -14.41 -11.48 -6.88
C ALA A 2 -14.06 -12.92 -6.50
N GLY A 3 -12.87 -13.39 -6.92
CA GLY A 3 -12.39 -14.70 -6.52
C GLY A 3 -12.36 -14.80 -5.00
N LYS A 4 -12.74 -15.94 -4.44
CA LYS A 4 -12.76 -16.16 -3.00
C LYS A 4 -11.33 -15.96 -2.46
N GLU A 5 -11.13 -14.88 -1.72
CA GLU A 5 -9.85 -14.58 -1.10
C GLU A 5 -9.54 -15.64 -0.04
N VAL A 6 -8.36 -16.25 -0.13
CA VAL A 6 -7.88 -17.22 0.85
C VAL A 6 -6.70 -16.58 1.56
N ALA A 7 -6.88 -16.25 2.84
CA ALA A 7 -5.82 -15.63 3.63
C ALA A 7 -4.57 -16.54 3.72
N PRO A 8 -3.35 -15.97 3.69
CA PRO A 8 -2.13 -16.73 3.88
C PRO A 8 -2.14 -17.48 5.22
N GLN A 9 -1.90 -18.80 5.18
CA GLN A 9 -1.65 -19.62 6.38
C GLN A 9 -0.48 -20.56 6.13
N LEU A 10 0.29 -20.82 7.17
CA LEU A 10 1.46 -21.70 7.11
C LEU A 10 1.04 -23.11 6.68
N GLY A 11 1.73 -23.65 5.67
CA GLY A 11 1.54 -25.02 5.19
C GLY A 11 0.39 -25.22 4.19
N LEU A 12 -0.36 -24.17 3.83
CA LEU A 12 -1.36 -24.29 2.75
C LEU A 12 -0.69 -24.46 1.39
N ASP A 13 -1.27 -25.32 0.55
CA ASP A 13 -0.81 -25.51 -0.84
C ASP A 13 -1.11 -24.29 -1.71
N SER A 14 -2.16 -23.53 -1.42
CA SER A 14 -2.56 -22.34 -2.18
C SER A 14 -3.25 -21.31 -1.31
N TYR A 15 -2.92 -20.03 -1.50
CA TYR A 15 -3.58 -18.88 -0.88
C TYR A 15 -3.43 -17.63 -1.76
N THR A 16 -4.16 -16.55 -1.45
CA THR A 16 -4.02 -15.24 -2.11
C THR A 16 -2.65 -14.65 -1.80
N CYS A 17 -1.77 -14.59 -2.80
CA CYS A 17 -0.39 -14.14 -2.64
C CYS A 17 -0.36 -12.70 -2.11
N PRO A 18 0.33 -12.43 -0.99
CA PRO A 18 0.36 -11.10 -0.39
C PRO A 18 1.22 -10.09 -1.17
N HIS A 19 1.92 -10.54 -2.23
CA HIS A 19 2.69 -9.65 -3.12
C HIS A 19 1.95 -9.25 -4.38
N CYS A 20 1.16 -10.14 -4.99
CA CYS A 20 0.52 -9.89 -6.28
C CYS A 20 -1.00 -10.07 -6.29
N GLY A 21 -1.61 -10.48 -5.17
CA GLY A 21 -3.06 -10.70 -5.05
C GLY A 21 -3.61 -11.93 -5.78
N ALA A 22 -2.77 -12.71 -6.48
CA ALA A 22 -3.22 -13.92 -7.17
C ALA A 22 -3.44 -15.07 -6.17
N LEU A 23 -4.58 -15.78 -6.29
CA LEU A 23 -4.74 -17.10 -5.67
C LEU A 23 -3.83 -18.08 -6.41
N ALA A 24 -2.75 -18.52 -5.75
CA ALA A 24 -1.69 -19.28 -6.40
C ALA A 24 -1.13 -20.39 -5.50
N HIS A 25 -0.63 -21.46 -6.14
CA HIS A 25 0.13 -22.50 -5.47
C HIS A 25 1.40 -21.94 -4.84
N GLN A 26 1.77 -22.49 -3.68
CA GLN A 26 2.90 -22.05 -2.88
C GLN A 26 3.91 -23.17 -2.73
N PHE A 27 5.18 -22.86 -2.97
CA PHE A 27 6.29 -23.78 -2.71
C PHE A 27 6.90 -23.47 -1.36
N TRP A 28 7.06 -24.47 -0.50
CA TRP A 28 7.56 -24.32 0.87
C TRP A 28 9.04 -24.69 0.99
N PHE A 29 9.79 -23.92 1.78
CA PHE A 29 11.22 -24.11 1.97
C PHE A 29 11.60 -24.00 3.45
N GLN A 30 12.54 -24.86 3.86
CA GLN A 30 13.24 -24.74 5.14
C GLN A 30 14.37 -23.72 5.02
N VAL A 31 14.58 -22.92 6.07
CA VAL A 31 15.70 -21.99 6.12
C VAL A 31 16.91 -22.69 6.72
N ASN A 32 18.00 -22.70 5.97
CA ASN A 32 19.27 -23.20 6.45
C ASN A 32 20.29 -22.07 6.57
N LEU A 33 21.22 -22.20 7.52
CA LEU A 33 22.21 -21.17 7.82
C LEU A 33 23.60 -21.59 7.35
N ASN A 34 24.28 -20.64 6.73
CA ASN A 34 25.71 -20.67 6.51
C ASN A 34 26.32 -19.51 7.31
N GLU A 35 27.33 -19.81 8.12
CA GLU A 35 28.08 -18.79 8.85
C GLU A 35 28.92 -17.97 7.86
N PHE A 36 28.96 -16.66 8.03
CA PHE A 36 29.88 -15.80 7.30
C PHE A 36 31.32 -16.15 7.65
N GLU A 37 32.25 -16.03 6.70
CA GLU A 37 33.67 -16.13 7.03
C GLU A 37 34.08 -15.01 7.99
N ARG A 38 35.12 -15.21 8.82
CA ARG A 38 35.50 -14.35 9.98
C ARG A 38 35.62 -12.84 9.75
N LYS A 39 35.60 -12.37 8.49
CA LYS A 39 35.68 -10.94 8.12
C LYS A 39 34.49 -10.44 7.30
N GLU A 40 33.62 -11.34 6.84
CA GLU A 40 32.43 -10.96 6.08
C GLU A 40 31.33 -10.49 7.02
N LYS A 41 30.47 -9.60 6.53
CA LYS A 41 29.32 -9.06 7.24
C LYS A 41 28.09 -9.07 6.34
N PRO A 42 26.88 -9.10 6.92
CA PRO A 42 25.66 -8.90 6.15
C PRO A 42 25.73 -7.62 5.30
N PHE A 43 25.20 -7.70 4.09
CA PHE A 43 25.22 -6.63 3.10
C PHE A 43 23.85 -6.49 2.43
N VAL A 44 23.46 -5.26 2.07
CA VAL A 44 22.20 -4.98 1.38
C VAL A 44 22.45 -4.95 -0.13
N PHE A 45 21.85 -5.88 -0.87
CA PHE A 45 21.88 -5.89 -2.32
C PHE A 45 20.91 -4.83 -2.87
N SER A 46 21.40 -3.90 -3.68
CA SER A 46 20.57 -2.96 -4.43
C SER A 46 20.50 -3.37 -5.91
N LEU A 47 19.48 -2.88 -6.63
CA LEU A 47 19.35 -3.13 -8.07
C LEU A 47 20.64 -2.82 -8.87
N PRO A 48 21.29 -1.64 -8.71
CA PRO A 48 22.55 -1.36 -9.39
C PRO A 48 23.65 -2.39 -9.11
N ILE A 49 23.74 -2.87 -7.87
CA ILE A 49 24.73 -3.87 -7.47
C ILE A 49 24.44 -5.22 -8.16
N VAL A 50 23.19 -5.68 -8.12
CA VAL A 50 22.78 -6.94 -8.75
C VAL A 50 22.95 -6.89 -10.26
N GLU A 51 22.63 -5.76 -10.90
CA GLU A 51 22.87 -5.56 -12.33
C GLU A 51 24.35 -5.65 -12.70
N GLN A 52 25.23 -5.08 -11.87
CA GLN A 52 26.67 -5.19 -12.07
C GLN A 52 27.14 -6.65 -11.96
N PHE A 53 26.63 -7.41 -10.99
CA PHE A 53 26.92 -8.84 -10.83
C PHE A 53 26.40 -9.69 -12.00
N ALA A 54 25.24 -9.35 -12.56
CA ALA A 54 24.67 -10.07 -13.70
C ALA A 54 25.41 -9.79 -15.02
N LYS A 55 26.01 -8.60 -15.18
CA LYS A 55 26.80 -8.21 -16.36
C LYS A 55 28.17 -8.87 -16.42
N GLN A 56 28.65 -9.49 -15.35
CA GLN A 56 29.93 -10.20 -15.35
C GLN A 56 29.84 -11.40 -16.28
N LYS A 57 30.74 -11.46 -17.27
CA LYS A 57 30.76 -12.53 -18.27
C LYS A 57 31.15 -13.85 -17.61
N ARG A 58 30.26 -14.84 -17.65
CA ARG A 58 30.49 -16.18 -17.11
C ARG A 58 30.91 -17.13 -18.24
N SER A 59 31.75 -18.11 -17.91
CA SER A 59 32.22 -19.10 -18.88
C SER A 59 31.16 -20.16 -19.19
N ASP A 60 30.22 -20.36 -18.28
CA ASP A 60 29.17 -21.36 -18.38
C ASP A 60 27.79 -20.73 -18.67
N LEU A 61 27.07 -21.31 -19.62
CA LEU A 61 25.73 -20.89 -20.01
C LEU A 61 24.72 -21.10 -18.89
N GLU A 62 24.87 -22.17 -18.09
CA GLU A 62 23.97 -22.43 -16.97
C GLU A 62 24.16 -21.38 -15.86
N GLU A 63 25.41 -21.07 -15.51
CA GLU A 63 25.74 -19.96 -14.62
C GLU A 63 25.18 -18.61 -15.12
N GLN A 64 25.26 -18.34 -16.42
CA GLN A 64 24.70 -17.11 -17.00
C GLN A 64 23.17 -17.07 -16.86
N ASN A 65 22.48 -18.18 -17.20
CA ASN A 65 21.03 -18.28 -17.06
C ASN A 65 20.56 -18.08 -15.62
N ARG A 66 21.31 -18.59 -14.63
CA ARG A 66 21.02 -18.38 -13.20
C ARG A 66 21.20 -16.91 -12.79
N ALA A 67 22.20 -16.22 -13.34
CA ALA A 67 22.40 -14.78 -13.16
C ALA A 67 21.18 -13.98 -13.63
N ASP A 68 20.75 -14.26 -14.86
CA ASP A 68 19.67 -13.54 -15.52
C ASP A 68 18.33 -13.82 -14.81
N ALA A 69 18.12 -15.08 -14.38
CA ALA A 69 16.96 -15.45 -13.59
C ALA A 69 16.93 -14.72 -12.23
N LEU A 70 18.07 -14.61 -11.54
CA LEU A 70 18.17 -13.83 -10.31
C LEU A 70 17.83 -12.35 -10.57
N LEU A 71 18.45 -11.74 -11.58
CA LEU A 71 18.20 -10.33 -11.91
C LEU A 71 16.72 -10.07 -12.24
N ASN A 72 16.12 -10.92 -13.06
CA ASN A 72 14.70 -10.80 -13.44
C ASN A 72 13.76 -11.00 -12.25
N ARG A 73 14.09 -11.86 -11.28
CA ARG A 73 13.35 -11.95 -10.02
C ARG A 73 13.56 -10.70 -9.17
N PHE A 74 14.80 -10.24 -9.00
CA PHE A 74 15.15 -9.09 -8.16
C PHE A 74 14.49 -7.78 -8.64
N LYS A 75 14.37 -7.60 -9.97
CA LYS A 75 13.64 -6.46 -10.57
C LYS A 75 12.16 -6.42 -10.20
N ARG A 76 11.56 -7.57 -9.90
CA ARG A 76 10.13 -7.71 -9.55
C ARG A 76 9.93 -7.77 -8.03
N ASN A 77 10.86 -8.36 -7.31
CA ASN A 77 10.76 -8.68 -5.89
C ASN A 77 12.07 -8.32 -5.17
N GLU A 78 12.02 -7.35 -4.26
CA GLU A 78 13.17 -6.88 -3.48
C GLU A 78 13.82 -8.00 -2.63
N VAL A 79 12.98 -8.90 -2.10
CA VAL A 79 13.43 -10.09 -1.37
C VAL A 79 13.29 -11.32 -2.27
N THR A 80 14.41 -11.96 -2.59
CA THR A 80 14.50 -13.13 -3.48
C THR A 80 15.64 -14.06 -3.05
N PHE A 81 15.90 -15.11 -3.83
CA PHE A 81 16.90 -16.13 -3.57
C PHE A 81 17.78 -16.35 -4.80
N GLU A 82 19.02 -16.77 -4.54
CA GLU A 82 19.94 -17.32 -5.54
C GLU A 82 19.96 -18.85 -5.45
N VAL A 83 20.33 -19.51 -6.55
CA VAL A 83 20.52 -20.97 -6.60
C VAL A 83 22.03 -21.21 -6.65
N LYS A 84 22.56 -21.99 -5.70
CA LYS A 84 23.98 -22.34 -5.58
C LYS A 84 24.13 -23.86 -5.51
N ASP A 85 25.23 -24.39 -6.07
CA ASP A 85 25.46 -25.85 -6.21
C ASP A 85 26.13 -26.52 -4.99
N TYR A 86 26.37 -25.83 -3.87
CA TYR A 86 27.25 -26.33 -2.82
C TYR A 86 26.54 -26.77 -1.52
N LEU A 87 27.03 -27.92 -1.00
CA LEU A 87 26.94 -28.59 0.31
C LEU A 87 25.79 -28.26 1.28
N SER A 88 25.23 -29.33 1.85
CA SER A 88 24.22 -29.28 2.91
C SER A 88 24.70 -28.42 4.10
N PRO A 89 24.02 -27.30 4.38
CA PRO A 89 24.29 -26.49 5.57
C PRO A 89 24.09 -27.33 6.84
N ARG A 90 24.96 -27.13 7.83
CA ARG A 90 24.92 -27.90 9.09
C ARG A 90 23.80 -27.46 10.04
N LEU A 91 23.32 -26.22 9.87
CA LEU A 91 22.35 -25.61 10.75
C LEU A 91 21.05 -25.34 9.99
N ARG A 92 19.95 -25.83 10.54
CA ARG A 92 18.59 -25.54 10.08
C ARG A 92 17.87 -24.68 11.12
N MET A 93 17.25 -23.60 10.67
CA MET A 93 16.38 -22.79 11.51
C MET A 93 15.08 -23.53 11.81
N MET A 94 14.68 -23.54 13.08
CA MET A 94 13.40 -24.09 13.52
C MET A 94 12.37 -22.96 13.63
N ASN A 95 11.12 -23.22 13.27
CA ASN A 95 10.02 -22.23 13.28
C ASN A 95 10.29 -20.98 12.41
N MET A 96 11.08 -21.11 11.35
CA MET A 96 11.25 -20.11 10.32
C MET A 96 11.16 -20.80 8.96
N TYR A 97 10.24 -20.35 8.12
CA TYR A 97 9.94 -20.97 6.83
C TYR A 97 9.84 -19.91 5.75
N LEU A 98 10.11 -20.29 4.51
CA LEU A 98 9.84 -19.46 3.34
C LEU A 98 8.77 -20.12 2.49
N SER A 99 7.94 -19.31 1.85
CA SER A 99 7.07 -19.76 0.76
C SER A 99 7.32 -18.94 -0.49
N ARG A 100 7.15 -19.55 -1.67
CA ARG A 100 7.27 -18.86 -2.96
C ARG A 100 5.98 -19.00 -3.75
N CYS A 101 5.47 -17.87 -4.23
CA CYS A 101 4.31 -17.83 -5.10
C CYS A 101 4.64 -18.34 -6.51
N HIS A 102 3.84 -19.28 -7.03
CA HIS A 102 3.97 -19.76 -8.41
C HIS A 102 3.76 -18.66 -9.48
N ALA A 103 2.95 -17.65 -9.19
CA ALA A 103 2.57 -16.63 -10.18
C ALA A 103 3.61 -15.51 -10.34
N CYS A 104 4.19 -15.01 -9.24
CA CYS A 104 5.06 -13.83 -9.26
C CYS A 104 6.50 -14.10 -8.78
N ASP A 105 6.83 -15.34 -8.41
CA ASP A 105 8.11 -15.76 -7.82
C ASP A 105 8.50 -15.05 -6.50
N ALA A 106 7.61 -14.24 -5.93
CA ALA A 106 7.88 -13.52 -4.69
C ALA A 106 7.98 -14.48 -3.49
N VAL A 107 8.88 -14.17 -2.57
CA VAL A 107 9.12 -14.95 -1.35
C VAL A 107 8.43 -14.30 -0.16
N ALA A 108 7.62 -15.08 0.54
CA ALA A 108 7.09 -14.75 1.84
C ALA A 108 7.94 -15.39 2.96
N VAL A 109 8.16 -14.65 4.05
CA VAL A 109 8.90 -15.11 5.23
C VAL A 109 7.91 -15.36 6.36
N TRP A 110 8.06 -16.49 7.03
CA TRP A 110 7.20 -16.92 8.13
C TRP A 110 8.01 -17.11 9.40
N ILE A 111 7.49 -16.62 10.52
CA ILE A 111 8.04 -16.88 11.86
C ILE A 111 6.94 -17.56 12.67
N LYS A 112 7.22 -18.77 13.14
CA LYS A 112 6.21 -19.72 13.66
C LYS A 112 5.12 -19.93 12.59
N ASP A 113 3.88 -19.57 12.90
CA ASP A 113 2.68 -19.65 12.08
C ASP A 113 2.29 -18.31 11.44
N LYS A 114 3.08 -17.25 11.65
CA LYS A 114 2.76 -15.88 11.19
C LYS A 114 3.56 -15.49 9.96
N LEU A 115 2.88 -14.86 9.01
CA LEU A 115 3.51 -14.18 7.88
C LEU A 115 4.25 -12.94 8.40
N ALA A 116 5.58 -12.96 8.33
CA ALA A 116 6.45 -11.88 8.77
C ALA A 116 6.86 -10.94 7.61
N TRP A 117 6.93 -11.47 6.38
CA TRP A 117 7.15 -10.70 5.16
C TRP A 117 6.33 -11.28 3.99
N PRO A 118 5.71 -10.46 3.13
CA PRO A 118 5.64 -9.01 3.23
C PRO A 118 4.83 -8.62 4.45
N VAL A 119 5.11 -7.45 5.02
CA VAL A 119 4.34 -6.91 6.14
C VAL A 119 2.99 -6.46 5.58
N HIS A 120 2.08 -7.43 5.45
CA HIS A 120 0.69 -7.33 5.04
C HIS A 120 0.47 -6.68 3.65
N SER A 121 -0.19 -7.40 2.75
CA SER A 121 -0.90 -6.77 1.63
C SER A 121 -1.89 -5.76 2.21
N LEU A 122 -1.91 -4.52 1.71
CA LEU A 122 -2.84 -3.51 2.19
C LEU A 122 -4.27 -4.04 2.04
N LYS A 123 -5.00 -4.20 3.14
CA LYS A 123 -6.42 -4.58 3.06
C LYS A 123 -7.24 -3.53 2.32
N ILE A 124 -6.84 -2.26 2.45
CA ILE A 124 -7.40 -1.12 1.72
C ILE A 124 -6.27 -0.48 0.93
N GLU A 125 -6.32 -0.62 -0.38
CA GLU A 125 -5.42 0.07 -1.29
C GLU A 125 -5.77 1.57 -1.39
N PRO A 126 -4.78 2.46 -1.54
CA PRO A 126 -5.05 3.88 -1.76
C PRO A 126 -5.77 4.10 -3.10
N HIS A 127 -6.66 5.09 -3.12
CA HIS A 127 -7.32 5.50 -4.36
C HIS A 127 -6.30 5.89 -5.46
N PRO A 128 -6.50 5.54 -6.75
CA PRO A 128 -5.54 5.87 -7.80
C PRO A 128 -5.22 7.36 -7.96
N ASP A 129 -6.21 8.23 -7.73
CA ASP A 129 -6.07 9.69 -7.72
C ASP A 129 -5.72 10.28 -6.33
N ILE A 130 -5.17 9.48 -5.40
CA ILE A 130 -4.71 9.99 -4.10
C ILE A 130 -3.63 11.06 -4.28
N PRO A 131 -3.72 12.22 -3.61
CA PRO A 131 -2.68 13.24 -3.67
C PRO A 131 -1.33 12.77 -3.08
N ALA A 132 -0.23 13.24 -3.66
CA ALA A 132 1.11 12.77 -3.31
C ALA A 132 1.52 13.10 -1.86
N ASN A 133 1.02 14.20 -1.30
CA ASN A 133 1.26 14.64 0.08
C ASN A 133 0.64 13.73 1.15
N VAL A 134 -0.32 12.86 0.79
CA VAL A 134 -1.02 11.96 1.71
C VAL A 134 -0.84 10.47 1.41
N LYS A 135 -0.25 10.13 0.26
CA LYS A 135 -0.12 8.75 -0.20
C LYS A 135 0.66 7.86 0.79
N ASP A 136 1.82 8.34 1.25
CA ASP A 136 2.69 7.55 2.12
C ASP A 136 2.05 7.33 3.50
N ASP A 137 1.41 8.38 4.06
CA ASP A 137 0.65 8.25 5.31
C ASP A 137 -0.50 7.24 5.17
N PHE A 138 -1.19 7.24 4.02
CA PHE A 138 -2.28 6.29 3.76
C PHE A 138 -1.77 4.86 3.70
N VAL A 139 -0.66 4.62 2.99
CA VAL A 139 -0.03 3.30 2.91
C VAL A 139 0.40 2.83 4.30
N GLU A 140 1.01 3.72 5.09
CA GLU A 140 1.40 3.41 6.47
C GLU A 140 0.18 3.07 7.34
N ALA A 141 -0.88 3.89 7.30
CA ALA A 141 -2.11 3.66 8.04
C ALA A 141 -2.74 2.31 7.68
N ALA A 142 -2.86 2.03 6.37
CA ALA A 142 -3.40 0.76 5.88
C ALA A 142 -2.54 -0.45 6.28
N ALA A 143 -1.21 -0.30 6.33
CA ALA A 143 -0.30 -1.37 6.74
C ALA A 143 -0.42 -1.72 8.24
N ILE A 144 -0.77 -0.74 9.08
CA ILE A 144 -0.88 -0.94 10.54
C ILE A 144 -2.31 -1.08 11.03
N ALA A 145 -3.33 -1.02 10.16
CA ALA A 145 -4.74 -1.03 10.56
C ALA A 145 -5.13 -2.23 11.45
N GLU A 146 -4.48 -3.39 11.27
CA GLU A 146 -4.71 -4.57 12.10
C GLU A 146 -3.79 -4.67 13.31
N THR A 147 -2.53 -4.28 13.17
CA THR A 147 -1.51 -4.43 14.21
C THR A 147 -1.54 -3.28 15.22
N SER A 148 -2.02 -2.11 14.79
CA SER A 148 -2.22 -0.90 15.58
C SER A 148 -3.43 -0.10 15.06
N PRO A 149 -4.67 -0.56 15.34
CA PRO A 149 -5.89 0.13 14.91
C PRO A 149 -5.93 1.60 15.34
N ARG A 150 -5.49 1.90 16.57
CA ARG A 150 -5.36 3.27 17.10
C ARG A 150 -4.36 4.11 16.32
N GLY A 151 -3.21 3.52 15.96
CA GLY A 151 -2.20 4.18 15.12
C GLY A 151 -2.75 4.51 13.74
N SER A 152 -3.43 3.55 13.11
CA SER A 152 -4.09 3.76 11.82
C SER A 152 -5.18 4.83 11.88
N ALA A 153 -6.00 4.85 12.94
CA ALA A 153 -7.03 5.87 13.13
C ALA A 153 -6.42 7.27 13.33
N ALA A 154 -5.32 7.38 14.09
CA ALA A 154 -4.60 8.64 14.25
C ALA A 154 -4.01 9.14 12.92
N LEU A 155 -3.40 8.25 12.13
CA LEU A 155 -2.91 8.57 10.79
C LEU A 155 -4.04 8.96 9.84
N SER A 156 -5.20 8.30 9.91
CA SER A 156 -6.39 8.65 9.11
C SER A 156 -6.82 10.11 9.34
N ARG A 157 -6.74 10.59 10.59
CA ARG A 157 -6.99 12.00 10.91
C ARG A 157 -5.93 12.93 10.31
N LEU A 158 -4.66 12.56 10.36
CA LEU A 158 -3.58 13.34 9.73
C LEU A 158 -3.77 13.43 8.22
N ILE A 159 -4.15 12.32 7.59
CA ILE A 159 -4.43 12.24 6.15
C ILE A 159 -5.52 13.24 5.75
N ILE A 160 -6.68 13.25 6.43
CA ILE A 160 -7.74 14.22 6.09
C ILE A 160 -7.28 15.67 6.32
N GLN A 161 -6.43 15.92 7.32
CA GLN A 161 -5.90 17.26 7.58
C GLN A 161 -5.03 17.77 6.42
N LYS A 162 -4.15 16.91 5.92
CA LYS A 162 -3.33 17.22 4.75
C LYS A 162 -4.18 17.34 3.48
N LEU A 163 -5.19 16.48 3.33
CA LEU A 163 -6.13 16.48 2.20
C LEU A 163 -6.93 17.79 2.11
N MET A 164 -7.15 18.50 3.22
CA MET A 164 -7.82 19.82 3.20
C MET A 164 -7.11 20.82 2.26
N LEU A 165 -5.78 20.74 2.12
CA LEU A 165 -5.02 21.58 1.20
C LEU A 165 -5.43 21.34 -0.27
N ASP A 166 -5.60 20.08 -0.64
CA ASP A 166 -6.03 19.67 -1.99
C ASP A 166 -7.50 20.02 -2.26
N LEU A 167 -8.31 20.18 -1.20
CA LEU A 167 -9.69 20.65 -1.28
C LEU A 167 -9.81 22.19 -1.27
N GLY A 168 -8.70 22.92 -1.24
CA GLY A 168 -8.66 24.38 -1.29
C GLY A 168 -8.87 25.06 0.07
N GLU A 169 -8.60 24.35 1.17
CA GLU A 169 -8.64 24.88 2.53
C GLU A 169 -7.22 24.97 3.16
N SER A 170 -7.15 25.38 4.43
CA SER A 170 -5.88 25.71 5.09
C SER A 170 -5.09 24.53 5.64
N GLY A 171 -5.77 23.43 5.97
CA GLY A 171 -5.20 22.27 6.67
C GLY A 171 -4.79 22.53 8.12
N LYS A 172 -5.11 23.71 8.69
CA LYS A 172 -4.70 24.08 10.05
C LYS A 172 -5.68 23.58 11.11
N ASP A 173 -6.97 23.77 10.86
CA ASP A 173 -8.06 23.32 11.72
C ASP A 173 -9.09 22.59 10.87
N ILE A 174 -9.12 21.27 10.97
CA ILE A 174 -10.02 20.41 10.20
C ILE A 174 -11.48 20.80 10.43
N ASN A 175 -11.85 21.19 11.66
CA ASN A 175 -13.24 21.53 11.95
C ASN A 175 -13.65 22.84 11.24
N ALA A 176 -12.74 23.83 11.21
CA ALA A 176 -12.95 25.07 10.47
C ALA A 176 -12.95 24.83 8.95
N ASP A 177 -12.03 24.01 8.45
CA ASP A 177 -11.93 23.65 7.03
C ASP A 177 -13.21 22.91 6.55
N ILE A 178 -13.74 21.95 7.33
CA ILE A 178 -15.02 21.29 7.03
C ILE A 178 -16.17 22.31 6.98
N ALA A 179 -16.25 23.22 7.95
CA ALA A 179 -17.30 24.25 7.97
C ALA A 179 -17.24 25.18 6.75
N SER A 180 -16.03 25.56 6.32
CA SER A 180 -15.78 26.34 5.10
C SER A 180 -16.23 25.58 3.85
N LEU A 181 -15.88 24.29 3.72
CA LEU A 181 -16.31 23.46 2.60
C LEU A 181 -17.84 23.32 2.53
N VAL A 182 -18.52 23.18 3.68
CA VAL A 182 -19.99 23.15 3.74
C VAL A 182 -20.59 24.46 3.21
N GLN A 183 -20.03 25.61 3.57
CA GLN A 183 -20.47 26.90 3.03
C GLN A 183 -20.24 27.00 1.51
N LYS A 184 -19.21 26.32 0.99
CA LYS A 184 -18.90 26.20 -0.45
C LYS A 184 -19.72 25.11 -1.16
N GLY A 185 -20.71 24.50 -0.49
CA GLY A 185 -21.59 23.49 -1.08
C GLY A 185 -21.05 22.06 -1.04
N LEU A 186 -20.28 21.70 -0.01
CA LEU A 186 -19.93 20.30 0.25
C LEU A 186 -21.18 19.43 0.45
N GLU A 187 -21.22 18.27 -0.19
CA GLU A 187 -22.32 17.33 -0.03
C GLU A 187 -22.37 16.78 1.41
N VAL A 188 -23.58 16.59 1.94
CA VAL A 188 -23.80 16.18 3.34
C VAL A 188 -23.12 14.85 3.64
N GLU A 189 -23.13 13.91 2.70
CA GLU A 189 -22.50 12.60 2.86
C GLU A 189 -20.97 12.71 2.98
N ILE A 190 -20.35 13.67 2.27
CA ILE A 190 -18.91 13.92 2.34
C ILE A 190 -18.54 14.62 3.63
N GLN A 191 -19.37 15.57 4.07
CA GLN A 191 -19.23 16.18 5.40
C GLN A 191 -19.25 15.10 6.50
N GLN A 192 -20.25 14.21 6.46
CA GLN A 192 -20.37 13.11 7.42
C GLN A 192 -19.14 12.20 7.42
N ALA A 193 -18.63 11.84 6.24
CA ALA A 193 -17.41 11.04 6.13
C ALA A 193 -16.20 11.74 6.78
N LEU A 194 -16.00 13.03 6.50
CA LEU A 194 -14.91 13.82 7.10
C LEU A 194 -15.05 13.94 8.61
N ASP A 195 -16.26 14.17 9.12
CA ASP A 195 -16.53 14.27 10.55
C ASP A 195 -16.29 12.95 11.28
N VAL A 196 -16.68 11.81 10.70
CA VAL A 196 -16.39 10.48 11.28
C VAL A 196 -14.88 10.29 11.42
N VAL A 197 -14.10 10.51 10.36
CA VAL A 197 -12.64 10.34 10.41
C VAL A 197 -12.00 11.31 11.39
N ARG A 198 -12.45 12.57 11.42
CA ARG A 198 -11.97 13.59 12.37
C ARG A 198 -12.24 13.20 13.82
N VAL A 199 -13.45 12.75 14.14
CA VAL A 199 -13.84 12.43 15.52
C VAL A 199 -13.15 11.15 15.99
N VAL A 200 -13.20 10.08 15.21
CA VAL A 200 -12.63 8.77 15.60
C VAL A 200 -11.11 8.87 15.71
N GLY A 201 -10.43 9.47 14.74
CA GLY A 201 -8.98 9.59 14.80
C GLY A 201 -8.46 10.54 15.88
N ASN A 202 -9.24 11.54 16.30
CA ASN A 202 -8.92 12.34 17.50
C ASN A 202 -9.00 11.51 18.78
N ASN A 203 -10.05 10.69 18.91
CA ASN A 203 -10.27 9.89 20.12
C ASN A 203 -9.23 8.76 20.27
N ALA A 204 -8.65 8.27 19.18
CA ALA A 204 -7.66 7.19 19.18
C ALA A 204 -6.41 7.44 20.05
N VAL A 205 -6.03 8.71 20.23
CA VAL A 205 -4.84 9.13 20.97
C VAL A 205 -5.15 9.90 22.25
N HIS A 206 -6.41 10.24 22.50
CA HIS A 206 -6.83 11.01 23.68
C HIS A 206 -7.86 10.22 24.52
N PRO A 207 -7.46 9.70 25.70
CA PRO A 207 -8.37 8.96 26.57
C PRO A 207 -9.52 9.85 27.06
N GLY A 208 -10.79 9.40 26.95
CA GLY A 208 -11.91 10.09 27.62
C GLY A 208 -13.30 10.04 26.97
N LYS A 209 -13.47 9.42 25.81
CA LYS A 209 -14.78 9.15 25.19
C LYS A 209 -14.78 7.74 24.58
N ILE A 210 -15.96 7.20 24.27
CA ILE A 210 -16.19 5.86 23.72
C ILE A 210 -15.05 5.49 22.74
N ASP A 211 -14.30 4.45 23.07
CA ASP A 211 -13.17 3.99 22.25
C ASP A 211 -13.71 3.22 21.05
N LEU A 212 -13.99 3.96 19.97
CA LEU A 212 -14.39 3.40 18.69
C LEU A 212 -13.16 2.98 17.86
N SER A 213 -11.94 3.21 18.35
CA SER A 213 -10.69 3.10 17.59
C SER A 213 -9.84 1.88 17.93
N ASP A 214 -10.32 1.02 18.83
CA ASP A 214 -9.59 -0.15 19.32
C ASP A 214 -9.74 -1.39 18.43
N ASP A 215 -10.61 -1.37 17.42
CA ASP A 215 -10.81 -2.49 16.50
C ASP A 215 -10.33 -2.20 15.07
N ALA A 216 -9.75 -3.22 14.44
CA ALA A 216 -9.23 -3.14 13.08
C ALA A 216 -10.32 -2.83 12.05
N GLY A 217 -11.57 -3.24 12.29
CA GLY A 217 -12.70 -2.98 11.39
C GLY A 217 -12.98 -1.49 11.27
N THR A 218 -13.01 -0.77 12.39
CA THR A 218 -13.16 0.68 12.38
C THR A 218 -11.99 1.37 11.69
N ALA A 219 -10.75 0.99 11.98
CA ALA A 219 -9.57 1.55 11.33
C ALA A 219 -9.61 1.39 9.79
N LEU A 220 -10.01 0.21 9.30
CA LEU A 220 -10.18 -0.05 7.87
C LEU A 220 -11.33 0.77 7.27
N ALA A 221 -12.44 0.95 8.00
CA ALA A 221 -13.56 1.77 7.57
C ALA A 221 -13.18 3.26 7.41
N LEU A 222 -12.33 3.80 8.28
CA LEU A 222 -11.82 5.17 8.13
C LEU A 222 -11.04 5.36 6.83
N LEU A 223 -10.19 4.40 6.47
CA LEU A 223 -9.44 4.41 5.21
C LEU A 223 -10.37 4.33 3.99
N GLN A 224 -11.44 3.54 4.08
CA GLN A 224 -12.48 3.50 3.05
C GLN A 224 -13.20 4.84 2.88
N LEU A 225 -13.52 5.53 3.99
CA LEU A 225 -14.12 6.86 3.95
C LEU A 225 -13.19 7.88 3.29
N ILE A 226 -11.88 7.82 3.57
CA ILE A 226 -10.89 8.69 2.91
C ILE A 226 -10.89 8.44 1.39
N ASN A 227 -10.86 7.18 0.95
CA ASN A 227 -10.94 6.84 -0.47
C ASN A 227 -12.25 7.36 -1.11
N LEU A 228 -13.38 7.29 -0.40
CA LEU A 228 -14.65 7.84 -0.87
C LEU A 228 -14.59 9.37 -1.05
N VAL A 229 -13.99 10.10 -0.11
CA VAL A 229 -13.80 11.55 -0.21
C VAL A 229 -12.94 11.88 -1.45
N ILE A 230 -11.83 11.16 -1.66
CA ILE A 230 -10.95 11.36 -2.82
C ILE A 230 -11.70 11.09 -4.13
N GLU A 231 -12.44 9.98 -4.23
CA GLU A 231 -13.22 9.65 -5.43
C GLU A 231 -14.20 10.78 -5.79
N ARG A 232 -14.94 11.29 -4.79
CA ARG A 232 -16.02 12.26 -5.01
C ARG A 232 -15.52 13.68 -5.21
N ARG A 233 -14.48 14.10 -4.49
CA ARG A 233 -14.04 15.49 -4.48
C ARG A 233 -12.81 15.77 -5.33
N ILE A 234 -12.00 14.75 -5.63
CA ILE A 234 -10.78 14.92 -6.41
C ILE A 234 -10.94 14.23 -7.77
N ALA A 235 -11.15 12.92 -7.77
CA ALA A 235 -11.17 12.13 -9.00
C ALA A 235 -12.35 12.52 -9.91
N THR A 236 -13.56 12.62 -9.34
CA THR A 236 -14.75 13.03 -10.10
C THR A 236 -14.62 14.45 -10.65
N GLN A 237 -14.12 15.40 -9.86
CA GLN A 237 -13.93 16.78 -10.32
C GLN A 237 -12.91 16.87 -11.46
N LYS A 238 -11.79 16.15 -11.34
CA LYS A 238 -10.76 16.05 -12.38
C LYS A 238 -11.32 15.48 -13.68
N ARG A 239 -12.05 14.35 -13.62
CA ARG A 239 -12.70 13.76 -14.81
C ARG A 239 -13.68 14.72 -15.48
N ILE A 240 -14.51 15.41 -14.71
CA ILE A 240 -15.45 16.40 -15.24
C ILE A 240 -14.71 17.55 -15.90
N ALA A 241 -13.65 18.08 -15.27
CA ALA A 241 -12.85 19.17 -15.83
C ALA A 241 -12.16 18.75 -17.14
N GLU A 242 -11.59 17.54 -17.19
CA GLU A 242 -11.01 16.98 -18.41
C GLU A 242 -12.05 16.90 -19.53
N MET A 243 -13.22 16.32 -19.27
CA MET A 243 -14.31 16.26 -20.24
C MET A 243 -14.78 17.65 -20.69
N PHE A 244 -14.95 18.59 -19.75
CA PHE A 244 -15.35 19.96 -20.07
C PHE A 244 -14.33 20.66 -20.97
N ASN A 245 -13.04 20.45 -20.73
CA ASN A 245 -11.97 21.04 -21.53
C ASN A 245 -11.87 20.45 -22.95
N THR A 246 -12.48 19.29 -23.21
CA THR A 246 -12.60 18.75 -24.58
C THR A 246 -13.70 19.41 -25.41
N LEU A 247 -14.55 20.25 -24.82
CA LEU A 247 -15.63 20.92 -25.54
C LEU A 247 -15.07 21.90 -26.61
N PRO A 248 -15.75 22.06 -27.76
CA PRO A 248 -15.31 22.99 -28.80
C PRO A 248 -15.19 24.44 -28.28
N PRO A 249 -14.21 25.23 -28.78
CA PRO A 249 -13.98 26.61 -28.32
C PRO A 249 -15.22 27.51 -28.40
N GLY A 250 -16.08 27.30 -29.40
CA GLY A 250 -17.33 28.04 -29.56
C GLY A 250 -18.33 27.77 -28.43
N ALA A 251 -18.47 26.52 -27.99
CA ALA A 251 -19.33 26.14 -26.88
C ALA A 251 -18.79 26.67 -25.54
N LEU A 252 -17.48 26.58 -25.33
CA LEU A 252 -16.81 27.14 -24.15
C LEU A 252 -17.02 28.66 -24.04
N LYS A 253 -16.95 29.38 -25.18
CA LYS A 253 -17.22 30.82 -25.22
C LYS A 253 -18.67 31.14 -24.86
N GLN A 254 -19.64 30.40 -25.41
CA GLN A 254 -21.06 30.57 -25.09
C GLN A 254 -21.36 30.34 -23.60
N ILE A 255 -20.73 29.33 -22.99
CA ILE A 255 -20.87 29.05 -21.56
C ILE A 255 -20.31 30.20 -20.72
N LYS A 256 -19.10 30.69 -21.04
CA LYS A 256 -18.51 31.86 -20.35
C LYS A 256 -19.37 33.11 -20.49
N ASP A 257 -19.89 33.38 -21.68
CA ASP A 257 -20.76 34.53 -21.95
C ASP A 257 -22.11 34.43 -21.21
N ARG A 258 -22.60 33.22 -20.94
CA ARG A 258 -23.80 32.98 -20.12
C ARG A 258 -23.49 33.25 -18.64
N ASP A 259 -22.44 32.66 -18.11
CA ASP A 259 -22.14 32.71 -16.67
C ASP A 259 -21.75 34.13 -16.22
N THR A 260 -21.15 34.93 -17.11
CA THR A 260 -20.84 36.36 -16.88
C THR A 260 -22.05 37.31 -16.99
N LYS A 261 -23.20 36.83 -17.48
CA LYS A 261 -24.44 37.60 -17.63
C LYS A 261 -25.43 37.46 -16.48
N THR A 262 -25.08 36.73 -15.43
CA THR A 262 -25.92 36.62 -14.23
C THR A 262 -25.63 37.83 -13.31
N PRO A 263 -26.63 38.65 -12.93
CA PRO A 263 -26.44 39.80 -12.05
C PRO A 263 -26.11 39.41 -10.61
#